data_AF-A0A6P6XIE6-F1
#
_entry.id   AF-A0A6P6XIE6-F1
#
_cell.length_a   1.000
_cell.length_b   1.000
_cell.length_c   1.000
_cell.angle_alpha   90.00
_cell.angle_beta   90.00
_cell.angle_gamma   90.00
#
_symmetry.space_group_name_H-M   'P 1'
#
loop_
_entity.id
_entity.type
_entity.pdbx_description
1 polymer ?
#
loop_
_entity_poly.entity_id
_entity_poly.type
_entity_poly.pdbx_seq_one_letter_code
_entity_poly.pdbx_strand_id
1 'polypeptide(L)'
;MEGLDALLAKKKHTPKSELEQNGIPQLQSSPSANWFSSSKSAKKVSLSSVTSIIDGLKKLYVQKLKPLEATYRFNDFVSPLLTNSDFDAKPMVMVFGSILNWENNIH
;
A
#
# COMPACT_ATOMS: atom_id res chain seq x y z
N MET A 1 35.34 10.27 29.71
CA MET A 1 34.12 9.62 29.15
C MET A 1 34.19 9.75 27.64
N GLU A 2 35.16 9.06 27.08
CA GLU A 2 35.55 9.00 25.68
C GLU A 2 34.76 7.84 25.04
N GLY A 3 34.01 8.05 23.95
CA GLY A 3 33.29 6.90 23.39
C GLY A 3 32.30 7.07 22.23
N LEU A 4 32.20 8.23 21.55
CA LEU A 4 31.23 8.37 20.44
C LEU A 4 31.85 8.65 19.06
N ASP A 5 33.12 9.05 18.98
CA ASP A 5 33.77 9.35 17.69
C ASP A 5 34.27 8.10 16.94
N ALA A 6 34.34 6.94 17.59
CA ALA A 6 34.85 5.71 16.99
C ALA A 6 33.89 5.05 15.97
N LEU A 7 32.60 5.44 15.94
CA LEU A 7 31.60 4.78 15.09
C LEU A 7 31.29 5.51 13.77
N LEU A 8 31.87 6.69 13.54
CA LEU A 8 31.69 7.43 12.27
C LEU A 8 32.75 7.10 11.21
N ALA A 9 33.80 6.36 11.56
CA ALA A 9 34.95 6.14 10.69
C ALA A 9 35.15 4.68 10.26
N LYS A 10 34.20 4.09 9.52
CA LYS A 10 34.54 2.97 8.61
C LYS A 10 33.56 2.77 7.45
N LYS A 11 33.46 3.77 6.57
CA LYS A 11 32.97 3.56 5.20
C LYS A 11 34.14 3.17 4.29
N LYS A 12 34.36 1.88 4.07
CA LYS A 12 35.00 1.36 2.84
C LYS A 12 34.90 -0.18 2.78
N HIS A 13 34.10 -0.70 1.84
CA HIS A 13 34.43 -1.99 1.22
C HIS A 13 33.90 -2.03 -0.23
N THR A 14 34.75 -2.57 -1.07
CA THR A 14 34.80 -2.68 -2.54
C THR A 14 33.71 -3.57 -3.14
N PRO A 15 33.34 -3.39 -4.43
CA PRO A 15 32.54 -4.38 -5.15
C PRO A 15 33.47 -5.48 -5.70
N LYS A 16 33.11 -6.75 -5.52
CA LYS A 16 33.72 -7.86 -6.27
C LYS A 16 32.62 -8.85 -6.67
N SER A 17 32.61 -9.15 -7.97
CA SER A 17 31.66 -9.95 -8.73
C SER A 17 31.86 -11.47 -8.58
N GLU A 18 30.79 -12.22 -8.90
CA GLU A 18 30.67 -13.68 -9.15
C GLU A 18 30.85 -14.60 -7.90
N LEU A 19 30.06 -15.66 -7.65
CA LEU A 19 29.56 -16.73 -8.52
C LEU A 19 28.36 -17.47 -7.83
N GLU A 20 27.47 -18.06 -8.62
CA GLU A 20 26.31 -18.92 -8.27
C GLU A 20 26.61 -20.12 -7.36
N GLN A 21 25.72 -20.47 -6.40
CA GLN A 21 25.25 -21.87 -6.19
C GLN A 21 24.10 -22.02 -5.15
N ASN A 22 22.96 -22.50 -5.65
CA ASN A 22 21.99 -23.47 -5.06
C ASN A 22 21.52 -23.38 -3.60
N GLY A 23 20.20 -23.16 -3.47
CA GLY A 23 19.34 -23.88 -2.52
C GLY A 23 19.02 -23.16 -1.21
N ILE A 24 17.72 -22.95 -0.98
CA ILE A 24 17.06 -22.24 0.14
C ILE A 24 16.91 -20.72 -0.14
N PRO A 25 15.69 -20.19 -0.40
CA PRO A 25 15.47 -18.78 -0.20
C PRO A 25 15.61 -18.52 1.29
N GLN A 26 16.77 -18.00 1.69
CA GLN A 26 16.96 -17.35 2.98
C GLN A 26 15.72 -16.50 3.25
N LEU A 27 15.09 -16.67 4.40
CA LEU A 27 14.23 -15.64 4.97
C LEU A 27 15.11 -14.41 5.11
N GLN A 28 15.12 -13.57 4.08
CA GLN A 28 15.74 -12.26 4.12
C GLN A 28 15.06 -11.58 5.29
N SER A 29 15.85 -11.23 6.31
CA SER A 29 15.40 -10.45 7.44
C SER A 29 14.65 -9.27 6.86
N SER A 30 13.32 -9.31 6.92
CA SER A 30 12.50 -8.23 6.38
C SER A 30 12.99 -6.98 7.08
N PRO A 31 13.55 -5.99 6.37
CA PRO A 31 14.01 -4.78 7.01
C PRO A 31 12.79 -4.21 7.72
N SER A 32 12.86 -4.06 9.04
CA SER A 32 11.77 -3.60 9.88
C SER A 32 11.02 -2.51 9.14
N ALA A 33 9.75 -2.77 8.83
CA ALA A 33 8.95 -1.89 8.00
C ALA A 33 8.81 -0.54 8.74
N ASN A 34 9.70 0.39 8.41
CA ASN A 34 9.71 1.78 8.87
C ASN A 34 8.61 2.57 8.14
N TRP A 35 7.42 1.99 8.10
CA TRP A 35 6.25 2.44 7.37
C TRP A 35 5.80 3.85 7.76
N PHE A 36 6.18 4.30 8.95
CA PHE A 36 5.81 5.60 9.48
C PHE A 36 7.00 6.49 9.84
N SER A 37 8.24 6.04 9.62
CA SER A 37 9.44 6.79 10.03
C SER A 37 9.93 7.72 8.92
N SER A 38 9.11 8.71 8.55
CA SER A 38 9.57 9.83 7.72
C SER A 38 9.93 11.02 8.60
N SER A 39 11.22 11.19 8.89
CA SER A 39 11.81 12.38 9.52
C SER A 39 11.91 13.58 8.56
N LYS A 40 11.29 13.53 7.38
CA LYS A 40 11.17 14.67 6.48
C LYS A 40 9.76 15.22 6.59
N SER A 41 9.64 16.33 7.32
CA SER A 41 8.47 17.23 7.43
C SER A 41 7.20 16.61 6.86
N ALA A 42 6.46 15.90 7.72
CA ALA A 42 5.06 15.64 7.46
C ALA A 42 4.43 17.02 7.24
N LYS A 43 4.23 17.40 5.97
CA LYS A 43 3.23 18.42 5.63
C LYS A 43 1.93 17.82 6.11
N LYS A 44 1.63 18.05 7.39
CA LYS A 44 0.35 17.76 8.00
C LYS A 44 -0.62 18.35 7.02
N VAL A 45 -1.37 17.47 6.36
CA VAL A 45 -2.50 17.91 5.59
C VAL A 45 -3.36 18.61 6.62
N SER A 46 -3.37 19.94 6.59
CA SER A 46 -4.21 20.68 7.51
C SER A 46 -5.61 20.15 7.29
N LEU A 47 -6.29 19.70 8.35
CA LEU A 47 -7.68 19.28 8.26
C LEU A 47 -8.55 20.42 7.70
N SER A 48 -8.10 21.68 7.82
CA SER A 48 -8.73 22.86 7.21
C SER A 48 -8.51 23.00 5.71
N SER A 49 -7.59 22.25 5.10
CA SER A 49 -7.27 22.33 3.66
C SER A 49 -8.04 21.30 2.83
N VAL A 50 -8.86 20.48 3.45
CA VAL A 50 -9.69 19.50 2.76
C VAL A 50 -11.10 20.05 2.70
N THR A 51 -11.51 20.50 1.53
CA THR A 51 -12.83 21.12 1.30
C THR A 51 -13.98 20.11 1.33
N SER A 52 -13.68 18.80 1.20
CA SER A 52 -14.66 17.71 1.23
C SER A 52 -14.04 16.40 1.75
N ILE A 53 -14.82 15.56 2.45
CA ILE A 53 -14.38 14.24 2.96
C ILE A 53 -13.76 13.38 1.84
N ILE A 54 -14.33 13.46 0.63
CA ILE A 54 -13.89 12.72 -0.56
C ILE A 54 -12.43 13.06 -0.90
N ASP A 55 -12.07 14.35 -0.86
CA ASP A 55 -10.70 14.81 -1.15
C ASP A 55 -9.71 14.30 -0.11
N GLY A 56 -10.15 14.20 1.15
CA GLY A 56 -9.36 13.65 2.24
C GLY A 56 -9.05 12.17 2.03
N LEU A 57 -10.05 11.39 1.65
CA LEU A 57 -9.91 9.97 1.31
C LEU A 57 -9.03 9.77 0.09
N LYS A 58 -9.24 10.54 -0.99
CA LYS A 58 -8.42 10.53 -2.21
C LYS A 58 -6.94 10.76 -1.87
N LYS A 59 -6.65 11.76 -1.05
CA LYS A 59 -5.28 12.07 -0.63
C LYS A 59 -4.67 10.98 0.25
N LEU A 60 -5.44 10.44 1.20
CA LEU A 60 -4.97 9.37 2.08
C LEU A 60 -4.62 8.11 1.28
N TYR A 61 -5.47 7.73 0.32
CA TYR A 61 -5.23 6.61 -0.58
C TYR A 61 -3.89 6.77 -1.32
N VAL A 62 -3.69 7.91 -2.00
CA VAL A 62 -2.46 8.15 -2.78
C VAL A 62 -1.20 8.16 -1.90
N GLN A 63 -1.28 8.74 -0.70
CA GLN A 63 -0.12 8.89 0.17
C GLN A 63 0.26 7.63 0.94
N LYS A 64 -0.70 6.78 1.28
CA LYS A 64 -0.48 5.68 2.21
C LYS A 64 -0.81 4.32 1.63
N LEU A 65 -1.87 4.20 0.84
CA LEU A 65 -2.39 2.91 0.41
C LEU A 65 -1.83 2.48 -0.95
N LYS A 66 -1.83 3.40 -1.92
CA LYS A 66 -1.34 3.17 -3.28
C LYS A 66 0.11 2.65 -3.37
N PRO A 67 1.09 3.16 -2.60
CA PRO A 67 2.46 2.62 -2.65
C PRO A 67 2.54 1.14 -2.23
N LEU A 68 1.64 0.70 -1.37
CA LEU A 68 1.62 -0.64 -0.80
C LEU A 68 0.98 -1.63 -1.75
N GLU A 69 -0.16 -1.23 -2.34
CA GLU A 69 -0.82 -1.99 -3.39
C GLU A 69 0.14 -2.24 -4.55
N ALA A 70 0.93 -1.23 -4.93
CA ALA A 70 1.95 -1.38 -5.97
C ALA A 70 3.13 -2.26 -5.53
N THR A 71 3.63 -2.10 -4.29
CA THR A 71 4.78 -2.88 -3.78
C THR A 71 4.48 -4.37 -3.73
N TYR A 72 3.27 -4.75 -3.32
CA TYR A 72 2.84 -6.14 -3.18
C TYR A 72 1.97 -6.64 -4.34
N ARG A 73 1.84 -5.86 -5.42
CA ARG A 73 1.05 -6.18 -6.61
C ARG A 73 -0.38 -6.66 -6.28
N PHE A 74 -1.02 -5.95 -5.35
CA PHE A 74 -2.37 -6.26 -4.87
C PHE A 74 -3.40 -6.33 -6.02
N ASN A 75 -3.17 -5.56 -7.09
CA ASN A 75 -4.04 -5.53 -8.26
C ASN A 75 -4.12 -6.86 -9.01
N ASP A 76 -3.14 -7.75 -8.86
CA ASP A 76 -3.11 -9.03 -9.56
C ASP A 76 -4.04 -10.06 -8.89
N PHE A 77 -4.54 -9.76 -7.67
CA PHE A 77 -5.28 -10.73 -6.84
C PHE A 77 -6.66 -10.26 -6.41
N VAL A 78 -6.83 -8.97 -6.12
CA VAL A 78 -8.05 -8.47 -5.45
C VAL A 78 -8.76 -7.41 -6.28
N SER A 79 -8.12 -6.26 -6.48
CA SER A 79 -8.73 -5.16 -7.23
C SER A 79 -7.71 -4.23 -7.86
N PRO A 80 -8.00 -3.66 -9.03
CA PRO A 80 -7.19 -2.59 -9.63
C PRO A 80 -6.98 -1.40 -8.69
N LEU A 81 -5.94 -0.60 -8.98
CA LEU A 81 -5.66 0.64 -8.27
C LEU A 81 -6.80 1.65 -8.48
N LEU A 82 -7.18 2.36 -7.41
CA LEU A 82 -8.19 3.41 -7.49
C LEU A 82 -7.68 4.60 -8.29
N THR A 83 -8.56 5.10 -9.15
CA THR A 83 -8.40 6.28 -9.99
C THR A 83 -9.15 7.46 -9.39
N ASN A 84 -8.91 8.66 -9.91
CA ASN A 84 -9.67 9.85 -9.48
C ASN A 84 -11.18 9.68 -9.71
N SER A 85 -11.56 8.97 -10.78
CA SER A 85 -12.97 8.74 -11.14
C SER A 85 -13.70 7.91 -10.08
N ASP A 86 -13.00 7.02 -9.36
CA ASP A 86 -13.63 6.18 -8.33
C ASP A 86 -14.07 6.99 -7.09
N PHE A 87 -13.41 8.12 -6.84
CA PHE A 87 -13.78 9.04 -5.76
C PHE A 87 -14.87 10.03 -6.19
N ASP A 88 -14.87 10.40 -7.46
CA ASP A 88 -15.79 11.40 -8.03
C ASP A 88 -17.05 10.75 -8.64
N ALA A 89 -17.16 9.43 -8.55
CA ALA A 89 -18.26 8.64 -9.08
C ALA A 89 -19.60 8.97 -8.39
N LYS A 90 -20.68 8.92 -9.18
CA LYS A 90 -22.04 9.04 -8.67
C LYS A 90 -22.44 7.73 -7.98
N PRO A 91 -23.24 7.76 -6.90
CA PRO A 91 -23.75 6.55 -6.26
C PRO A 91 -24.49 5.65 -7.26
N MET A 92 -24.24 4.34 -7.21
CA MET A 92 -24.89 3.33 -8.06
C MET A 92 -25.76 2.38 -7.25
N VAL A 93 -26.90 1.99 -7.82
CA VAL A 93 -27.80 0.98 -7.26
C VAL A 93 -27.77 -0.26 -8.15
N MET A 94 -27.50 -1.42 -7.57
CA MET A 94 -27.52 -2.71 -8.26
C MET A 94 -28.74 -3.51 -7.79
N VAL A 95 -29.57 -3.95 -8.74
CA VAL A 95 -30.75 -4.78 -8.49
C VAL A 95 -30.46 -6.20 -8.98
N PHE A 96 -30.68 -7.19 -8.12
CA PHE A 96 -30.51 -8.60 -8.45
C PHE A 96 -31.64 -9.42 -7.81
N GLY A 97 -32.06 -10.52 -8.45
CA GLY A 97 -33.10 -11.40 -7.93
C GLY A 97 -33.16 -12.72 -8.69
N SER A 98 -33.49 -13.81 -7.98
CA SER A 98 -33.82 -15.10 -8.58
C SER A 98 -35.32 -15.17 -8.89
N ILE A 99 -35.69 -15.81 -9.98
CA ILE A 99 -37.10 -16.11 -10.22
C ILE A 99 -37.56 -17.16 -9.21
N LEU A 100 -38.66 -16.90 -8.51
CA LEU A 100 -39.30 -17.90 -7.66
C LEU A 100 -40.03 -18.88 -8.60
N ASN A 101 -39.58 -20.14 -8.64
CA ASN A 101 -40.27 -21.20 -9.36
C ASN A 101 -41.63 -21.47 -8.70
N TRP A 102 -42.71 -21.09 -9.39
CA TRP A 102 -44.10 -21.22 -8.93
C TRP A 102 -44.76 -22.58 -9.30
N GLU A 103 -44.05 -23.51 -9.94
CA GLU A 103 -44.64 -24.75 -10.46
C GLU A 103 -45.14 -25.77 -9.40
N ASN A 104 -45.10 -25.48 -8.09
CA ASN A 104 -45.55 -26.40 -7.04
C ASN A 104 -46.90 -26.03 -6.39
N ASN A 105 -47.74 -25.20 -7.01
CA ASN A 105 -49.06 -24.87 -6.45
C ASN A 105 -50.20 -24.98 -7.47
N ILE A 106 -50.32 -26.16 -8.07
CA ILE A 106 -51.55 -26.61 -8.72
C ILE A 106 -51.84 -28.02 -8.20
N HIS A 107 -52.60 -28.09 -7.12
CA HIS A 107 -53.32 -29.30 -6.68
C HIS A 107 -54.80 -29.09 -6.96
#